data_AF-A0A8T0RL47-F1
#
_entry.id   AF-A0A8T0RL47-F1
#
_cell.length_a   1.000
_cell.length_b   1.000
_cell.length_c   1.000
_cell.angle_alpha   90.00
_cell.angle_beta   90.00
_cell.angle_gamma   90.00
#
_symmetry.space_group_name_H-M   'P 1'
#
loop_
_entity.id
_entity.type
_entity.pdbx_description
1 polymer ?
#
loop_
_entity_poly.entity_id
_entity_poly.type
_entity_poly.pdbx_seq_one_letter_code
_entity_poly.pdbx_strand_id
1 'polypeptide(L)'
;MTIEQLESQAVAVAETTTMRAASDAELRTSAALRLAAFAASLAAAVVVATNRQDRWGITVTFRMFAVWEAFVAVNLACAAYSALTAALVKRLVSRHWLHHADQLAVNLQAAGWFAVCRLYRLYCDKGAVSLALAFVSFFALGAAATLSRFPARPPPPPPAST
;
A
#
# COMPACT_ATOMS: atom_id res chain seq x y z
N MET A 1 -24.84 -9.69 -39.77
CA MET A 1 -24.47 -10.41 -38.53
C MET A 1 -25.51 -11.49 -38.31
N THR A 2 -25.11 -12.76 -38.34
CA THR A 2 -26.02 -13.89 -38.13
C THR A 2 -26.09 -14.24 -36.65
N ILE A 3 -27.17 -14.91 -36.20
CA ILE A 3 -27.36 -15.30 -34.79
C ILE A 3 -26.17 -16.12 -34.27
N GLU A 4 -25.59 -16.99 -35.11
CA GLU A 4 -24.41 -17.78 -34.76
C GLU A 4 -23.16 -16.93 -34.48
N GLN A 5 -22.99 -15.79 -35.15
CA GLN A 5 -21.90 -14.86 -34.85
C GLN A 5 -22.12 -14.13 -33.53
N LEU A 6 -23.37 -13.79 -33.21
CA LEU A 6 -23.75 -13.18 -31.93
C LEU A 6 -23.53 -14.17 -30.79
N GLU A 7 -23.86 -15.44 -30.97
CA GLU A 7 -23.62 -16.49 -29.99
C GLU A 7 -22.13 -16.80 -29.84
N SER A 8 -21.38 -16.88 -30.95
CA SER A 8 -19.92 -17.06 -30.92
C SER A 8 -19.22 -15.89 -30.25
N GLN A 9 -19.68 -14.66 -30.49
CA GLN A 9 -19.18 -13.46 -29.84
C GLN A 9 -19.61 -13.41 -28.37
N ALA A 10 -20.82 -13.84 -28.02
CA ALA A 10 -21.28 -13.93 -26.63
C ALA A 10 -20.54 -15.02 -25.86
N VAL A 11 -20.20 -16.15 -26.48
CA VAL A 11 -19.39 -17.22 -25.89
C VAL A 11 -17.93 -16.78 -25.77
N ALA A 12 -17.34 -16.16 -26.79
CA ALA A 12 -15.99 -15.60 -26.69
C ALA A 12 -15.90 -14.47 -25.66
N VAL A 13 -16.90 -13.59 -25.61
CA VAL A 13 -17.02 -12.58 -24.56
C VAL A 13 -17.25 -13.27 -23.22
N ALA A 14 -18.10 -14.28 -23.08
CA ALA A 14 -18.30 -15.00 -21.82
C ALA A 14 -17.05 -15.77 -21.36
N GLU A 15 -16.26 -16.34 -22.27
CA GLU A 15 -14.99 -17.02 -22.00
C GLU A 15 -13.87 -16.01 -21.66
N THR A 16 -13.97 -14.79 -22.20
CA THR A 16 -13.07 -13.66 -21.87
C THR A 16 -13.55 -12.87 -20.63
N THR A 17 -14.84 -12.93 -20.30
CA THR A 17 -15.54 -12.19 -19.21
C THR A 17 -15.83 -13.09 -18.02
N THR A 18 -15.61 -14.40 -18.11
CA THR A 18 -15.26 -15.22 -16.95
C THR A 18 -14.03 -14.60 -16.37
N MET A 19 -14.28 -13.76 -15.35
CA MET A 19 -13.31 -12.97 -14.60
C MET A 19 -11.97 -13.68 -14.63
N ARG A 20 -10.97 -13.07 -15.25
CA ARG A 20 -9.59 -13.50 -15.03
C ARG A 20 -9.35 -13.31 -13.53
N ALA A 21 -9.67 -14.34 -12.75
CA ALA A 21 -9.37 -14.40 -11.34
C ALA A 21 -7.90 -14.04 -11.25
N ALA A 22 -7.57 -13.07 -10.39
CA ALA A 22 -6.19 -12.66 -10.18
C ALA A 22 -5.34 -13.93 -10.08
N SER A 23 -4.34 -14.03 -10.96
CA SER A 23 -3.51 -15.22 -11.03
C SER A 23 -2.89 -15.49 -9.66
N ASP A 24 -2.60 -16.75 -9.35
CA ASP A 24 -1.95 -17.10 -8.08
C ASP A 24 -0.65 -16.32 -7.85
N ALA A 25 0.05 -15.98 -8.94
CA ALA A 25 1.24 -15.13 -8.91
C ALA A 25 0.91 -13.69 -8.48
N GLU A 26 -0.13 -13.07 -9.04
CA GLU A 26 -0.57 -11.72 -8.65
C GLU A 26 -1.02 -11.68 -7.18
N LEU A 27 -1.76 -12.69 -6.72
CA LEU A 27 -2.16 -12.82 -5.32
C LEU A 27 -0.94 -12.93 -4.40
N ARG A 28 0.07 -13.74 -4.75
CA ARG A 28 1.31 -13.89 -3.97
C ARG A 28 2.10 -12.58 -3.94
N THR A 29 2.28 -11.90 -5.07
CA THR A 29 2.99 -10.61 -5.12
C THR A 29 2.26 -9.55 -4.30
N SER A 30 0.94 -9.50 -4.42
CA SER A 30 0.07 -8.56 -3.69
C SER A 30 0.10 -8.81 -2.16
N ALA A 31 0.18 -10.08 -1.74
CA ALA A 31 0.41 -10.46 -0.34
C ALA A 31 1.82 -10.05 0.14
N ALA A 32 2.85 -10.34 -0.66
CA ALA A 32 4.23 -10.04 -0.32
C ALA A 32 4.47 -8.54 -0.14
N LEU A 33 3.91 -7.71 -1.02
CA LEU A 33 3.99 -6.25 -0.91
C LEU A 33 3.31 -5.74 0.37
N ARG A 34 2.15 -6.29 0.73
CA ARG A 34 1.47 -5.91 1.98
C ARG A 34 2.24 -6.37 3.22
N LEU A 35 2.87 -7.55 3.19
CA LEU A 35 3.75 -8.00 4.26
C LEU A 35 5.01 -7.13 4.38
N ALA A 36 5.59 -6.71 3.27
CA ALA A 36 6.71 -5.78 3.25
C ALA A 36 6.30 -4.41 3.84
N ALA A 37 5.14 -3.89 3.47
CA ALA A 37 4.59 -2.66 4.05
C ALA A 37 4.35 -2.79 5.56
N PHE A 38 3.77 -3.91 5.99
CA PHE A 38 3.59 -4.22 7.40
C PHE A 38 4.92 -4.20 8.16
N ALA A 39 5.92 -4.96 7.69
CA ALA A 39 7.21 -5.05 8.35
C ALA A 39 7.91 -3.69 8.42
N ALA A 40 7.88 -2.93 7.32
CA ALA A 40 8.53 -1.63 7.21
C ALA A 40 7.85 -0.57 8.10
N SER A 41 6.51 -0.48 8.09
CA SER A 41 5.78 0.44 8.98
C SER A 41 5.94 0.07 10.45
N LEU A 42 5.90 -1.22 10.79
CA LEU A 42 6.10 -1.66 12.17
C LEU A 42 7.53 -1.32 12.65
N ALA A 43 8.54 -1.58 11.81
CA ALA A 43 9.92 -1.24 12.13
C ALA A 43 10.10 0.28 12.31
N ALA A 44 9.51 1.10 11.42
CA ALA A 44 9.55 2.55 11.55
C ALA A 44 8.97 3.04 12.88
N ALA A 45 7.81 2.49 13.29
CA ALA A 45 7.18 2.79 14.58
C ALA A 45 8.04 2.35 15.77
N VAL A 46 8.58 1.13 15.75
CA VAL A 46 9.40 0.58 16.83
C VAL A 46 10.69 1.38 17.01
N VAL A 47 11.38 1.74 15.93
CA VAL A 47 12.62 2.54 15.99
C VAL A 47 12.40 3.88 16.70
N VAL A 48 11.26 4.54 16.46
CA VAL A 48 10.92 5.80 17.12
C VAL A 48 10.45 5.57 18.56
N ALA A 49 9.57 4.59 18.78
CA ALA A 49 8.99 4.30 20.09
C ALA A 49 10.01 3.83 21.13
N THR A 50 11.02 3.08 20.68
CA THR A 50 12.12 2.58 21.54
C THR A 50 13.31 3.52 21.61
N ASN A 51 13.24 4.67 20.93
CA ASN A 51 14.34 5.61 20.91
C ASN A 51 14.55 6.26 22.27
N ARG A 52 15.74 6.03 22.84
CA ARG A 52 16.32 6.88 23.86
C ARG A 52 17.67 7.39 23.37
N GLN A 53 17.87 8.70 23.45
CA GLN A 53 19.15 9.34 23.12
C GLN A 53 19.52 10.27 24.26
N ASP A 54 20.68 10.05 24.87
CA ASP A 54 21.23 10.98 25.85
C ASP A 54 22.13 11.97 25.12
N ARG A 55 21.81 13.27 25.22
CA ARG A 55 22.58 14.34 24.59
C ARG A 55 22.76 15.50 25.54
N TRP A 56 24.01 15.90 25.72
CA TRP A 56 24.38 17.00 26.61
C TRP A 56 23.86 16.83 28.05
N GLY A 57 23.83 15.59 28.54
CA GLY A 57 23.34 15.25 29.88
C GLY A 57 21.81 15.21 30.02
N ILE A 58 21.06 15.39 28.93
CA ILE A 58 19.59 15.33 28.91
C ILE A 58 19.15 14.15 28.03
N THR A 59 18.26 13.30 28.54
CA THR A 59 17.62 12.26 27.74
C THR A 59 16.58 12.89 26.81
N VAL A 60 16.93 13.05 25.54
CA VAL A 60 15.99 13.51 24.50
C VAL A 60 15.31 12.28 23.92
N THR A 61 13.98 12.25 24.00
CA THR A 61 13.17 11.18 23.40
C THR A 61 12.26 11.77 22.34
N PHE A 62 11.98 10.99 21.29
CA PHE A 62 11.05 11.43 20.25
C PHE A 62 9.62 11.66 20.77
N ARG A 63 9.22 11.02 21.88
CA ARG A 63 7.92 11.25 22.53
C ARG A 63 7.72 12.67 23.05
N MET A 64 8.80 13.44 23.16
CA MET A 64 8.74 14.83 23.60
C MET A 64 8.06 15.77 22.59
N PHE A 65 7.76 15.28 21.36
CA PHE A 65 7.09 16.05 20.32
C PHE A 65 5.88 15.30 19.75
N ALA A 66 4.71 15.96 19.75
CA ALA A 66 3.45 15.39 19.24
C ALA A 66 3.53 14.91 17.78
N VAL A 67 4.38 15.52 16.95
CA VAL A 67 4.57 15.12 15.55
C VAL A 67 5.16 13.70 15.42
N TRP A 68 6.05 13.32 16.32
CA TRP A 68 6.64 11.97 16.34
C TRP A 68 5.65 10.94 16.88
N GLU A 69 4.81 11.31 17.84
CA GLU A 69 3.72 10.44 18.29
C GLU A 69 2.69 10.19 17.18
N ALA A 70 2.30 11.22 16.44
CA ALA A 70 1.43 11.11 15.28
C ALA A 70 2.04 10.22 14.19
N PHE A 71 3.35 10.36 13.93
CA PHE A 71 4.07 9.51 12.98
C PHE A 71 4.07 8.03 13.40
N VAL A 72 4.30 7.74 14.68
CA VAL A 72 4.22 6.37 15.22
C VAL A 72 2.80 5.82 15.08
N ALA A 73 1.78 6.60 15.42
CA ALA A 73 0.39 6.19 15.31
C ALA A 73 -0.01 5.88 13.86
N VAL A 74 0.39 6.72 12.90
CA VAL A 74 0.15 6.49 11.46
C VAL A 74 0.84 5.21 10.98
N ASN A 75 2.09 4.99 11.38
CA ASN A 75 2.82 3.77 11.01
C ASN A 75 2.20 2.51 11.62
N LEU A 76 1.74 2.56 12.88
CA LEU A 76 1.02 1.44 13.49
C LEU A 76 -0.31 1.16 12.80
N ALA A 77 -1.07 2.21 12.44
CA ALA A 77 -2.30 2.06 11.68
C ALA A 77 -2.04 1.43 10.30
N CYS A 78 -0.98 1.86 9.60
CA CYS A 78 -0.58 1.29 8.32
C CYS A 78 -0.07 -0.15 8.44
N ALA A 79 0.64 -0.48 9.52
CA ALA A 79 1.06 -1.84 9.81
C ALA A 79 -0.18 -2.73 10.02
N ALA A 80 -1.11 -2.34 10.89
CA ALA A 80 -2.34 -3.09 11.13
C ALA A 80 -3.16 -3.27 9.84
N TYR A 81 -3.33 -2.19 9.05
CA TYR A 81 -4.00 -2.23 7.75
C TYR A 81 -3.32 -3.22 6.79
N SER A 82 -1.99 -3.16 6.67
CA SER A 82 -1.23 -4.02 5.77
C SER A 82 -1.27 -5.49 6.17
N ALA A 83 -1.22 -5.78 7.48
CA ALA A 83 -1.36 -7.14 7.99
C ALA A 83 -2.75 -7.72 7.71
N LEU A 84 -3.82 -6.95 7.99
CA LEU A 84 -5.20 -7.35 7.73
C LEU A 84 -5.44 -7.59 6.24
N THR A 85 -4.98 -6.68 5.39
CA THR A 85 -5.16 -6.79 3.94
C THR A 85 -4.28 -7.88 3.32
N ALA A 86 -3.11 -8.19 3.89
CA ALA A 86 -2.31 -9.35 3.49
C ALA A 86 -3.03 -10.66 3.82
N ALA A 87 -3.54 -10.80 5.04
CA ALA A 87 -4.24 -12.01 5.50
C ALA A 87 -5.52 -12.27 4.70
N LEU A 88 -6.20 -11.20 4.27
CA LEU A 88 -7.48 -11.26 3.57
C LEU A 88 -7.37 -11.01 2.06
N VAL A 89 -6.16 -10.97 1.49
CA VAL A 89 -5.95 -10.55 0.09
C VAL A 89 -6.78 -11.36 -0.91
N LYS A 90 -6.91 -12.69 -0.69
CA LYS A 90 -7.72 -13.57 -1.54
C LYS A 90 -9.20 -13.19 -1.57
N ARG A 91 -9.71 -12.62 -0.47
CA ARG A 91 -11.11 -12.17 -0.34
C ARG A 91 -11.30 -10.71 -0.78
N LEU A 92 -10.24 -9.91 -0.73
CA LEU A 92 -10.31 -8.46 -0.92
C LEU A 92 -9.91 -7.99 -2.32
N VAL A 93 -9.06 -8.72 -3.04
CA VAL A 93 -8.46 -8.25 -4.32
C VAL A 93 -9.50 -7.96 -5.41
N SER A 94 -10.68 -8.57 -5.34
CA SER A 94 -11.78 -8.34 -6.29
C SER A 94 -12.68 -7.15 -5.95
N ARG A 95 -12.43 -6.48 -4.82
CA ARG A 95 -13.30 -5.40 -4.35
C ARG A 95 -12.76 -4.04 -4.75
N HIS A 96 -13.54 -3.31 -5.56
CA HIS A 96 -13.18 -1.99 -6.07
C HIS A 96 -12.79 -0.96 -4.99
N TRP A 97 -13.44 -1.00 -3.82
CA TRP A 97 -13.11 -0.13 -2.68
C TRP A 97 -11.70 -0.33 -2.10
N LEU A 98 -11.04 -1.46 -2.35
CA LEU A 98 -9.70 -1.76 -1.81
C LEU A 98 -8.68 -0.78 -2.38
N HIS A 99 -8.85 -0.39 -3.64
CA HIS A 99 -7.99 0.62 -4.26
C HIS A 99 -8.09 1.97 -3.54
N HIS A 100 -9.30 2.40 -3.19
CA HIS A 100 -9.51 3.66 -2.46
C HIS A 100 -8.96 3.59 -1.03
N ALA A 101 -9.11 2.44 -0.37
CA ALA A 101 -8.53 2.21 0.95
C ALA A 101 -6.98 2.21 0.90
N ASP A 102 -6.39 1.54 -0.10
CA ASP A 102 -4.95 1.54 -0.32
C ASP A 102 -4.44 2.97 -0.61
N GLN A 103 -5.14 3.75 -1.45
CA GLN A 103 -4.81 5.15 -1.71
C GLN A 103 -4.91 6.03 -0.46
N LEU A 104 -5.92 5.83 0.37
CA LEU A 104 -6.04 6.54 1.65
C LEU A 104 -4.86 6.24 2.57
N ALA A 105 -4.46 4.97 2.67
CA ALA A 105 -3.31 4.55 3.49
C ALA A 105 -1.99 5.15 2.97
N VAL A 106 -1.81 5.21 1.65
CA VAL A 106 -0.65 5.86 1.00
C VAL A 106 -0.63 7.36 1.30
N ASN A 107 -1.77 8.03 1.17
CA ASN A 107 -1.89 9.48 1.43
C ASN A 107 -1.66 9.82 2.91
N LEU A 108 -2.15 8.98 3.82
CA LEU A 108 -1.95 9.18 5.25
C LEU A 108 -0.48 9.03 5.64
N GLN A 109 0.22 8.04 5.06
CA GLN A 109 1.67 7.92 5.23
C GLN A 109 2.41 9.13 4.67
N ALA A 110 2.07 9.58 3.46
CA ALA A 110 2.69 10.75 2.86
C ALA A 110 2.52 12.00 3.75
N ALA A 111 1.32 12.24 4.29
CA ALA A 111 1.05 13.35 5.18
C ALA A 111 1.87 13.29 6.48
N GLY A 112 1.90 12.12 7.14
CA GLY A 112 2.74 11.91 8.33
C GLY A 112 4.23 12.13 8.04
N TRP A 113 4.66 11.77 6.84
CA TRP A 113 6.04 11.94 6.39
C TRP A 113 6.41 13.41 6.18
N PHE A 114 5.58 14.19 5.46
CA PHE A 114 5.79 15.62 5.27
C PHE A 114 5.91 16.38 6.60
N ALA A 115 5.11 15.99 7.60
CA ALA A 115 5.16 16.60 8.93
C ALA A 115 6.50 16.35 9.65
N VAL A 116 7.06 15.13 9.55
CA VAL A 116 8.31 14.75 10.21
C VAL A 116 9.56 15.18 9.42
N CYS A 117 9.53 15.16 8.09
CA CYS A 117 10.63 15.59 7.23
C CYS A 117 11.10 17.01 7.54
N ARG A 118 10.18 17.90 7.93
CA ARG A 118 10.51 19.28 8.30
C ARG A 118 11.30 19.37 9.63
N LEU A 119 11.12 18.40 10.53
CA LEU A 119 11.85 18.31 11.80
C LEU A 119 13.08 17.40 11.73
N TYR A 120 13.24 16.60 10.67
CA TYR A 120 14.32 15.60 10.55
C TYR A 120 15.73 16.20 10.62
N ARG A 121 15.92 17.45 10.16
CA ARG A 121 17.23 18.14 10.25
C ARG A 121 17.77 18.26 11.68
N LEU A 122 16.91 18.12 12.70
CA LEU A 122 17.29 18.20 14.11
C LEU A 122 17.62 16.82 14.72
N TYR A 123 17.38 15.71 14.01
CA TYR A 123 17.42 14.36 14.59
C TYR A 123 18.32 13.38 13.82
N CYS A 124 19.22 12.76 14.58
CA CYS A 124 20.28 11.81 14.19
C CYS A 124 19.83 10.56 13.41
N ASP A 125 20.82 9.76 13.01
CA ASP A 125 20.79 8.49 12.25
C ASP A 125 19.56 7.60 12.46
N LYS A 126 19.07 7.41 13.70
CA LYS A 126 17.89 6.58 13.97
C LYS A 126 16.59 7.17 13.42
N GLY A 127 16.45 8.50 13.43
CA GLY A 127 15.35 9.19 12.78
C GLY A 127 15.40 8.96 11.27
N ALA A 128 16.59 9.04 10.66
CA ALA A 128 16.79 8.75 9.24
C ALA A 128 16.46 7.28 8.88
N VAL A 129 16.86 6.33 9.71
CA VAL A 129 16.50 4.90 9.54
C VAL A 129 14.99 4.70 9.59
N SER A 130 14.30 5.28 10.58
CA SER A 130 12.83 5.20 10.65
C SER A 130 12.16 5.83 9.43
N LEU A 131 12.70 6.96 8.95
CA LEU A 131 12.19 7.67 7.79
C LEU A 131 12.35 6.85 6.49
N ALA A 132 13.49 6.17 6.35
CA ALA A 132 13.75 5.24 5.26
C ALA A 132 12.83 4.01 5.31
N LEU A 133 12.59 3.44 6.49
CA LEU A 133 11.66 2.33 6.68
C LEU A 133 10.22 2.73 6.32
N ALA A 134 9.78 3.93 6.74
CA ALA A 134 8.48 4.45 6.33
C ALA A 134 8.38 4.64 4.81
N PHE A 135 9.47 5.04 4.14
CA PHE A 135 9.52 5.13 2.67
C PHE A 135 9.34 3.76 2.00
N VAL A 136 10.00 2.73 2.50
CA VAL A 136 9.82 1.35 2.00
C VAL A 136 8.35 0.93 2.11
N SER A 137 7.69 1.24 3.23
CA SER A 137 6.27 0.95 3.41
C SER A 137 5.40 1.70 2.40
N PHE A 138 5.66 2.99 2.19
CA PHE A 138 4.96 3.81 1.21
C PHE A 138 5.05 3.22 -0.20
N PHE A 139 6.23 2.80 -0.65
CA PHE A 139 6.39 2.16 -1.97
C PHE A 139 5.68 0.81 -2.05
N ALA A 140 5.78 0.00 -1.00
CA ALA A 140 5.16 -1.32 -0.96
C ALA A 140 3.62 -1.22 -1.02
N LEU A 141 3.02 -0.31 -0.25
CA LEU A 141 1.59 -0.02 -0.31
C LEU A 141 1.17 0.64 -1.63
N GLY A 142 1.97 1.56 -2.17
CA GLY A 142 1.72 2.16 -3.48
C GLY A 142 1.70 1.12 -4.60
N ALA A 143 2.64 0.18 -4.60
CA ALA A 143 2.67 -0.93 -5.54
C ALA A 143 1.51 -1.91 -5.31
N ALA A 144 1.14 -2.19 -4.06
CA ALA A 144 -0.04 -3.00 -3.76
C ALA A 144 -1.34 -2.33 -4.25
N ALA A 145 -1.43 -1.00 -4.16
CA ALA A 145 -2.56 -0.19 -4.62
C ALA A 145 -2.71 -0.21 -6.15
N THR A 146 -1.61 -0.24 -6.89
CA THR A 146 -1.66 -0.35 -8.36
C THR A 146 -2.09 -1.74 -8.79
N LEU A 147 -1.65 -2.78 -8.08
CA LEU A 147 -2.09 -4.16 -8.32
C LEU A 147 -3.57 -4.38 -7.95
N SER A 148 -4.12 -3.65 -6.98
CA SER A 148 -5.55 -3.72 -6.64
C SER A 148 -6.49 -3.08 -7.67
N ARG A 149 -5.97 -2.46 -8.75
CA ARG A 149 -6.77 -1.96 -9.89
C ARG A 149 -7.20 -3.02 -10.90
N PHE A 150 -6.63 -4.22 -10.87
CA PHE A 150 -7.03 -5.29 -11.81
C PHE A 150 -8.32 -5.96 -11.30
N PRO A 151 -9.47 -5.93 -12.03
CA PRO A 151 -9.60 -5.88 -13.48
C PRO A 151 -10.61 -4.84 -14.02
N ALA A 152 -10.17 -3.87 -14.85
CA ALA A 152 -10.99 -3.23 -15.89
C ALA A 152 -10.11 -2.42 -16.85
N ARG A 153 -9.61 -3.06 -17.92
CA ARG A 153 -9.37 -2.33 -19.18
C ARG A 153 -10.41 -2.83 -20.17
N PRO A 154 -11.40 -2.03 -20.57
CA PRO A 154 -12.29 -2.43 -21.66
C PRO A 154 -11.42 -2.65 -22.91
N PRO A 155 -11.71 -3.71 -23.70
CA PRO A 155 -10.98 -3.96 -24.93
C PRO A 155 -11.08 -2.73 -25.85
N PRO A 156 -10.03 -2.40 -26.62
CA PRO A 156 -10.11 -1.35 -27.61
C PRO A 156 -11.26 -1.64 -28.57
N PRO A 157 -11.99 -0.61 -29.04
CA PRO A 157 -13.07 -0.80 -30.01
C PRO A 157 -12.49 -1.50 -31.25
N PRO A 158 -13.26 -2.41 -31.89
CA PRO A 158 -12.79 -3.11 -33.08
C PRO A 158 -12.40 -2.09 -34.16
N PRO A 159 -11.37 -2.36 -34.98
CA PRO A 159 -11.00 -1.48 -36.07
C PRO A 159 -12.22 -1.28 -36.97
N ALA A 160 -12.52 -0.02 -37.29
CA ALA A 160 -13.58 0.31 -38.22
C ALA A 160 -13.28 -0.36 -39.57
N SER A 161 -14.07 -1.36 -39.93
CA SER A 161 -14.03 -2.00 -41.23
C SER A 161 -14.51 -1.01 -42.29
N THR A 162 -13.62 -0.57 -43.17
CA THR A 162 -13.96 0.00 -44.50
C THR A 162 -14.43 -1.09 -45.44
#